data_AF-A0AB39NZ12-F1
#
_entry.id   AF-A0AB39NZ12-F1
#
_cell.length_a   1.000
_cell.length_b   1.000
_cell.length_c   1.000
_cell.angle_alpha   90.00
_cell.angle_beta   90.00
_cell.angle_gamma   90.00
#
_symmetry.space_group_name_H-M   'P 1'
#
loop_
_entity.id
_entity.type
_entity.pdbx_description
1 polymer ?
#
loop_
_entity_poly.entity_id
_entity_poly.type
_entity_poly.pdbx_seq_one_letter_code
_entity_poly.pdbx_strand_id
1 'polypeptide(L)'
;MSSRAAGTATAVAPAPLPPVVDHVTTDDPVVFLTYDDGAERDPRFIDLVRDRRLPVGMFLTDSVTGPGYGHFARLRAVGATLQNHTLDHPALPGLPLAAQRAQICGQQRKLAARFGVRPRLFRPPYGRYDTATLRAAAECGIAAVVLWRVTLEPDGHLTYRHGPRRLIPGDIIAVPSGEAPPLSLAERTARLLGELEKRGLEAGRLEDHVGRVLR
;
A
#
# COMPACT_ATOMS: atom_id res chain seq x y z
N MET A 1 5.95 -60.85 3.76
CA MET A 1 5.92 -59.74 2.78
C MET A 1 4.77 -58.82 3.18
N SER A 2 5.07 -57.65 3.74
CA SER A 2 4.05 -56.69 4.19
C SER A 2 4.02 -55.52 3.22
N SER A 3 2.94 -55.41 2.45
CA SER A 3 2.71 -54.33 1.49
C SER A 3 2.36 -53.04 2.25
N ARG A 4 3.11 -51.96 2.01
CA ARG A 4 2.77 -50.60 2.45
C ARG A 4 1.75 -50.02 1.47
N ALA A 5 0.56 -49.67 1.98
CA ALA A 5 -0.37 -48.82 1.25
C ALA A 5 0.24 -47.42 1.06
N ALA A 6 0.35 -46.98 -0.19
CA ALA A 6 0.75 -45.62 -0.52
C ALA A 6 -0.43 -44.68 -0.26
N GLY A 7 -0.28 -43.78 0.71
CA GLY A 7 -1.22 -42.68 0.92
C GLY A 7 -1.13 -41.70 -0.25
N THR A 8 -2.23 -41.51 -0.97
CA THR A 8 -2.38 -40.47 -1.98
C THR A 8 -2.37 -39.11 -1.29
N ALA A 9 -1.29 -38.35 -1.46
CA ALA A 9 -1.23 -36.96 -1.05
C ALA A 9 -2.27 -36.16 -1.84
N THR A 10 -3.30 -35.65 -1.17
CA THR A 10 -4.28 -34.75 -1.76
C THR A 10 -3.56 -33.46 -2.14
N ALA A 11 -3.49 -33.16 -3.43
CA ALA A 11 -2.94 -31.88 -3.90
C ALA A 11 -3.83 -30.75 -3.37
N VAL A 12 -3.28 -29.92 -2.47
CA VAL A 12 -3.94 -28.70 -2.02
C VAL A 12 -4.05 -27.76 -3.22
N ALA A 13 -5.27 -27.38 -3.59
CA ALA A 13 -5.49 -26.41 -4.66
C ALA A 13 -4.71 -25.11 -4.34
N PRO A 14 -4.05 -24.48 -5.33
CA PRO A 14 -3.32 -23.25 -5.09
C PRO A 14 -4.27 -22.19 -4.52
N ALA A 15 -3.79 -21.45 -3.51
CA ALA A 15 -4.56 -20.35 -2.93
C ALA A 15 -5.01 -19.38 -4.03
N PRO A 16 -6.23 -18.81 -3.91
CA PRO A 16 -6.71 -17.84 -4.89
C PRO A 16 -5.75 -16.64 -4.97
N LEU A 17 -5.61 -16.08 -6.17
CA LEU A 17 -4.79 -14.88 -6.37
C LEU A 17 -5.45 -13.68 -5.65
N PRO A 18 -4.67 -12.80 -4.99
CA PRO A 18 -5.22 -11.61 -4.36
C PRO A 18 -5.88 -10.72 -5.41
N PRO A 19 -7.06 -10.14 -5.12
CA PRO A 19 -7.66 -9.16 -6.02
C PRO A 19 -6.75 -7.93 -6.14
N VAL A 20 -6.88 -7.27 -7.28
CA VAL A 20 -6.22 -5.99 -7.56
C VAL A 20 -7.27 -4.90 -7.44
N VAL A 21 -7.01 -3.89 -6.60
CA VAL A 21 -7.93 -2.79 -6.33
C VAL A 21 -7.24 -1.45 -6.56
N ASP A 22 -7.85 -0.57 -7.36
CA ASP A 22 -7.42 0.82 -7.54
C ASP A 22 -8.47 1.84 -7.09
N HIS A 23 -9.67 1.34 -6.78
CA HIS A 23 -10.83 2.03 -6.22
C HIS A 23 -11.60 1.04 -5.34
N VAL A 24 -12.25 1.53 -4.29
CA VAL A 24 -13.11 0.71 -3.42
C VAL A 24 -14.56 1.12 -3.60
N THR A 25 -15.42 0.18 -3.99
CA THR A 25 -16.87 0.43 -4.04
C THR A 25 -17.40 0.64 -2.61
N THR A 26 -17.88 1.84 -2.32
CA THR A 26 -18.41 2.22 -1.01
C THR A 26 -19.39 3.38 -1.13
N ASP A 27 -20.41 3.39 -0.27
CA ASP A 27 -21.32 4.53 -0.09
C ASP A 27 -20.82 5.50 0.99
N ASP A 28 -19.86 5.08 1.81
CA ASP A 28 -19.19 5.95 2.78
C ASP A 28 -18.48 7.08 2.01
N PRO A 29 -18.63 8.36 2.40
CA PRO A 29 -18.06 9.51 1.67
C PRO A 29 -16.56 9.66 1.96
N VAL A 30 -15.79 8.60 1.73
CA VAL A 30 -14.36 8.52 2.10
C VAL A 30 -13.47 8.28 0.89
N VAL A 31 -12.24 8.75 0.99
CA VAL A 31 -11.12 8.39 0.10
C VAL A 31 -9.96 7.88 0.95
N PHE A 32 -9.00 7.20 0.32
CA PHE A 32 -7.90 6.52 1.01
C PHE A 32 -6.56 7.15 0.66
N LEU A 33 -5.92 7.77 1.67
CA LEU A 33 -4.63 8.43 1.51
C LEU A 33 -3.51 7.41 1.70
N THR A 34 -2.74 7.17 0.64
CA THR A 34 -1.64 6.20 0.63
C THR A 34 -0.34 6.83 0.16
N TYR A 35 0.77 6.50 0.81
CA TYR A 35 2.07 7.15 0.61
C TYR A 35 3.13 6.11 0.31
N ASP A 36 3.90 6.31 -0.76
CA ASP A 36 4.81 5.30 -1.29
C ASP A 36 6.27 5.55 -0.89
N ASP A 37 7.04 4.45 -0.88
CA ASP A 37 8.48 4.29 -0.66
C ASP A 37 9.03 4.62 0.72
N GLY A 38 8.64 5.76 1.28
CA GLY A 38 9.19 6.30 2.52
C GLY A 38 10.47 7.11 2.36
N ALA A 39 10.70 7.73 1.19
CA ALA A 39 11.84 8.63 1.00
C ALA A 39 11.61 9.96 1.74
N GLU A 40 10.39 10.50 1.66
CA GLU A 40 10.01 11.72 2.37
C GLU A 40 9.76 11.45 3.85
N ARG A 41 10.44 12.22 4.71
CA ARG A 41 10.44 12.04 6.18
C ARG A 41 10.10 13.33 6.91
N ASP A 42 9.13 14.07 6.40
CA ASP A 42 8.70 15.38 6.91
C ASP A 42 8.11 15.27 8.34
N PRO A 43 8.74 15.84 9.37
CA PRO A 43 8.20 15.79 10.74
C PRO A 43 6.84 16.47 10.86
N ARG A 44 6.57 17.52 10.07
CA ARG A 44 5.29 18.24 10.09
C ARG A 44 4.13 17.35 9.62
N PHE A 45 4.42 16.36 8.78
CA PHE A 45 3.42 15.38 8.35
C PHE A 45 2.99 14.48 9.52
N ILE A 46 3.90 14.12 10.44
CA ILE A 46 3.54 13.37 11.66
C ILE A 46 2.59 14.19 12.53
N ASP A 47 2.86 15.48 12.70
CA ASP A 47 2.01 16.37 13.49
C ASP A 47 0.64 16.52 12.84
N LEU A 48 0.58 16.70 11.52
CA LEU A 48 -0.68 16.73 10.77
C LEU A 48 -1.50 15.44 10.95
N VAL A 49 -0.85 14.27 10.82
CA VAL A 49 -1.52 12.97 11.01
C VAL A 49 -2.08 12.84 12.43
N ARG A 50 -1.31 13.27 13.44
CA ARG A 50 -1.74 13.24 14.85
C ARG A 50 -2.93 14.17 15.11
N ASP A 51 -2.78 15.44 14.74
CA ASP A 51 -3.72 16.50 15.10
C ASP A 51 -5.08 16.31 14.40
N ARG A 52 -5.06 15.80 13.17
CA ARG A 52 -6.27 15.49 12.40
C ARG A 52 -6.76 14.06 12.59
N ARG A 53 -6.07 13.23 13.38
CA ARG A 53 -6.32 11.79 13.51
C ARG A 53 -6.44 11.10 12.15
N LEU A 54 -5.59 11.51 11.21
CA LEU A 54 -5.74 11.21 9.80
C LEU A 54 -5.41 9.72 9.53
N PRO A 55 -6.36 8.93 8.98
CA PRO A 55 -6.04 7.58 8.55
C PRO A 55 -5.18 7.63 7.28
N VAL A 56 -3.93 7.19 7.39
CA VAL A 56 -2.98 7.10 6.28
C VAL A 56 -2.33 5.72 6.21
N GLY A 57 -2.13 5.22 4.99
CA GLY A 57 -1.41 3.97 4.73
C GLY A 57 -0.06 4.21 4.06
N MET A 58 1.02 3.77 4.68
CA MET A 58 2.38 3.91 4.17
C MET A 58 2.83 2.62 3.49
N PHE A 59 3.04 2.62 2.18
CA PHE A 59 3.61 1.50 1.43
C PHE A 59 5.14 1.64 1.38
N LEU A 60 5.84 0.89 2.24
CA LEU A 60 7.27 1.10 2.48
C LEU A 60 8.14 0.18 1.64
N THR A 61 9.19 0.75 1.05
CA THR A 61 10.30 0.04 0.41
C THR A 61 11.47 -0.05 1.40
N ASP A 62 12.02 -1.25 1.67
CA ASP A 62 13.11 -1.43 2.67
C ASP A 62 14.36 -0.60 2.37
N SER A 63 14.86 -0.64 1.14
CA SER A 63 16.08 0.03 0.70
C SER A 63 15.99 1.56 0.81
N VAL A 64 14.78 2.11 0.73
CA VAL A 64 14.48 3.53 0.90
C VAL A 64 14.22 3.86 2.37
N THR A 65 13.52 2.97 3.08
CA THR A 65 13.11 3.17 4.47
C THR A 65 14.29 3.05 5.43
N GLY A 66 15.21 2.09 5.24
CA GLY A 66 16.44 2.00 6.01
C GLY A 66 17.46 2.99 5.46
N PRO A 67 17.92 4.02 6.20
CA PRO A 67 18.13 4.11 7.67
C PRO A 67 17.08 4.89 8.49
N GLY A 68 15.97 5.34 7.90
CA GLY A 68 14.94 6.20 8.51
C GLY A 68 13.83 5.52 9.30
N TYR A 69 13.98 4.27 9.73
CA TYR A 69 12.92 3.50 10.41
C TYR A 69 12.26 4.21 11.60
N GLY A 70 13.01 5.02 12.34
CA GLY A 70 12.48 5.80 13.47
C GLY A 70 11.39 6.81 13.08
N HIS A 71 11.43 7.35 11.86
CA HIS A 71 10.36 8.23 11.35
C HIS A 71 9.03 7.47 11.24
N PHE A 72 9.05 6.28 10.65
CA PHE A 72 7.84 5.46 10.45
C PHE A 72 7.32 4.84 11.74
N ALA A 73 8.19 4.59 12.73
CA ALA A 73 7.75 4.22 14.08
C ALA A 73 6.91 5.33 14.72
N ARG A 74 7.30 6.60 14.55
CA ARG A 74 6.52 7.76 15.03
C ARG A 74 5.22 7.94 14.27
N LEU A 75 5.21 7.79 12.94
CA LEU A 75 3.98 7.80 12.14
C LEU A 75 2.99 6.72 12.61
N ARG A 76 3.48 5.50 12.84
CA ARG A 76 2.64 4.42 13.35
C ARG A 76 2.07 4.73 14.73
N ALA A 77 2.86 5.34 15.62
CA ALA A 77 2.40 5.73 16.95
C ALA A 77 1.26 6.76 16.92
N VAL A 78 1.11 7.52 15.83
CA VAL A 78 0.02 8.50 15.65
C VAL A 78 -1.13 8.00 14.76
N GLY A 79 -1.13 6.72 14.35
CA GLY A 79 -2.27 6.08 13.70
C GLY A 79 -2.08 5.65 12.24
N ALA A 80 -0.89 5.86 11.67
CA ALA A 80 -0.57 5.39 10.32
C ALA A 80 -0.42 3.86 10.28
N THR A 81 -0.87 3.23 9.19
CA THR A 81 -0.60 1.81 8.90
C THR A 81 0.61 1.67 8.00
N LEU A 82 1.30 0.53 8.12
CA LEU A 82 2.47 0.20 7.31
C LEU A 82 2.15 -1.00 6.42
N GLN A 83 2.40 -0.85 5.12
CA GLN A 83 2.10 -1.79 4.06
C GLN A 83 3.35 -2.09 3.21
N ASN A 84 3.26 -3.11 2.37
CA ASN A 84 4.41 -3.65 1.66
C ASN A 84 4.62 -2.98 0.29
N HIS A 85 5.85 -2.52 0.01
CA HIS A 85 6.25 -1.99 -1.30
C HIS A 85 7.56 -2.60 -1.82
N THR A 86 7.81 -3.88 -1.52
CA THR A 86 9.05 -4.63 -1.84
C THR A 86 10.28 -4.23 -1.03
N LEU A 87 11.38 -4.96 -1.21
CA LEU A 87 12.65 -4.64 -0.56
C LEU A 87 13.35 -3.49 -1.30
N ASP A 88 13.51 -3.62 -2.61
CA ASP A 88 14.45 -2.80 -3.39
C ASP A 88 13.78 -1.96 -4.49
N HIS A 89 12.45 -1.93 -4.52
CA HIS A 89 11.65 -1.24 -5.53
C HIS A 89 11.94 -1.65 -7.01
N PRO A 90 12.18 -2.94 -7.35
CA PRO A 90 12.34 -3.32 -8.75
C PRO A 90 11.00 -3.37 -9.48
N ALA A 91 11.02 -3.16 -10.80
CA ALA A 91 9.90 -3.57 -11.64
C ALA A 91 9.77 -5.11 -11.56
N LEU A 92 8.64 -5.59 -11.04
CA LEU A 92 8.43 -7.01 -10.80
C LEU A 92 8.16 -7.82 -12.08
N PRO A 93 7.35 -7.33 -13.05
CA PRO A 93 7.02 -8.13 -14.22
C PRO A 93 8.25 -8.55 -15.02
N GLY A 94 8.26 -9.82 -15.43
CA GLY A 94 9.39 -10.43 -16.14
C GLY A 94 10.52 -10.94 -15.25
N LEU A 95 10.54 -10.63 -13.95
CA LEU A 95 11.41 -11.32 -13.01
C LEU A 95 10.89 -12.74 -12.74
N PRO A 96 11.78 -13.73 -12.49
CA PRO A 96 11.37 -15.05 -12.05
C PRO A 96 10.50 -15.00 -10.79
N LEU A 97 9.50 -15.88 -10.68
CA LEU A 97 8.59 -15.96 -9.53
C LEU A 97 9.34 -15.95 -8.18
N ALA A 98 10.44 -16.70 -8.08
CA ALA A 98 11.27 -16.76 -6.87
C ALA A 98 11.88 -15.39 -6.51
N ALA A 99 12.28 -14.59 -7.49
CA ALA A 99 12.82 -13.25 -7.28
C ALA A 99 11.71 -12.28 -6.83
N GLN A 100 10.54 -12.33 -7.47
CA GLN A 100 9.38 -11.54 -7.03
C GLN A 100 8.95 -11.90 -5.59
N ARG A 101 8.95 -13.20 -5.26
CA ARG A 101 8.69 -13.68 -3.89
C ARG A 101 9.74 -13.21 -2.90
N ALA A 102 11.02 -13.21 -3.28
CA ALA A 102 12.09 -12.71 -2.43
C ALA A 102 11.87 -11.23 -2.06
N GLN A 103 11.45 -10.41 -3.04
CA GLN A 103 11.09 -9.00 -2.83
C GLN A 103 9.90 -8.84 -1.87
N ILE A 104 8.79 -9.53 -2.13
CA ILE A 104 7.55 -9.35 -1.34
C ILE A 104 7.68 -9.97 0.05
N CYS A 105 8.06 -11.25 0.14
CA CYS A 105 8.18 -11.95 1.42
C CYS A 105 9.38 -11.42 2.24
N GLY A 106 10.43 -10.97 1.57
CA GLY A 106 11.55 -10.29 2.23
C GLY A 106 11.07 -9.05 2.98
N GLN A 107 10.26 -8.23 2.33
CA GLN A 107 9.72 -7.03 2.97
C GLN A 107 8.71 -7.36 4.08
N GLN A 108 7.91 -8.44 3.94
CA GLN A 108 7.09 -8.95 5.06
C GLN A 108 7.94 -9.23 6.30
N ARG A 109 9.10 -9.90 6.13
CA ARG A 109 10.01 -10.22 7.24
C ARG A 109 10.64 -8.97 7.84
N LYS A 110 11.04 -7.99 7.01
CA LYS A 110 11.63 -6.73 7.49
C LYS A 110 10.63 -5.94 8.32
N LEU A 111 9.41 -5.75 7.83
CA LEU A 111 8.37 -5.01 8.56
C LEU A 111 7.94 -5.73 9.85
N ALA A 112 7.89 -7.06 9.83
CA ALA A 112 7.63 -7.86 11.04
C ALA A 112 8.75 -7.68 12.08
N ALA A 113 10.02 -7.79 11.67
CA ALA A 113 11.16 -7.64 12.57
C ALA A 113 11.30 -6.21 13.14
N ARG A 114 10.97 -5.18 12.36
CA ARG A 114 11.15 -3.77 12.76
C ARG A 114 9.98 -3.21 13.55
N PHE A 115 8.76 -3.63 13.23
CA PHE A 115 7.55 -3.01 13.76
C PHE A 115 6.57 -4.00 14.39
N GLY A 116 6.82 -5.31 14.29
CA GLY A 116 5.88 -6.34 14.75
C GLY A 116 4.60 -6.40 13.89
N VAL A 117 4.65 -5.88 12.66
CA VAL A 117 3.49 -5.85 11.74
C VAL A 117 3.72 -6.80 10.57
N ARG A 118 2.65 -7.47 10.15
CA ARG A 118 2.64 -8.27 8.92
C ARG A 118 1.64 -7.64 7.95
N PRO A 119 2.08 -6.81 6.99
CA PRO A 119 1.19 -6.18 6.02
C PRO A 119 0.27 -7.16 5.33
N ARG A 120 -0.98 -6.75 5.14
CA ARG A 120 -1.97 -7.47 4.33
C ARG A 120 -2.16 -6.84 2.96
N LEU A 121 -1.75 -5.60 2.78
CA LEU A 121 -1.81 -4.88 1.52
C LEU A 121 -0.41 -4.76 0.93
N PHE A 122 -0.34 -4.85 -0.39
CA PHE A 122 0.89 -4.72 -1.15
C PHE A 122 0.65 -3.84 -2.37
N ARG A 123 1.54 -2.89 -2.62
CA ARG A 123 1.57 -2.13 -3.86
C ARG A 123 2.81 -2.56 -4.66
N PRO A 124 2.68 -2.95 -5.93
CA PRO A 124 3.84 -3.24 -6.75
C PRO A 124 4.51 -1.93 -7.20
N PRO A 125 5.85 -1.85 -7.21
CA PRO A 125 6.59 -0.73 -7.77
C PRO A 125 6.08 -0.33 -9.16
N TYR A 126 5.99 0.97 -9.40
CA TYR A 126 5.46 1.55 -10.65
C TYR A 126 4.02 1.16 -11.00
N GLY A 127 3.29 0.52 -10.08
CA GLY A 127 1.96 -0.05 -10.33
C GLY A 127 1.96 -1.22 -11.31
N ARG A 128 3.12 -1.83 -11.60
CA ARG A 128 3.26 -2.88 -12.61
C ARG A 128 3.28 -4.27 -11.98
N TYR A 129 2.42 -5.16 -12.46
CA TYR A 129 2.31 -6.53 -11.98
C TYR A 129 2.01 -7.49 -13.14
N ASP A 130 2.33 -8.77 -12.92
CA ASP A 130 1.90 -9.87 -13.78
C ASP A 130 1.30 -11.02 -12.92
N THR A 131 0.91 -12.11 -13.56
CA THR A 131 0.36 -13.28 -12.85
C THR A 131 1.36 -13.87 -11.84
N ALA A 132 2.66 -13.81 -12.13
CA ALA A 132 3.69 -14.26 -11.19
C ALA A 132 3.78 -13.31 -9.97
N THR A 133 3.56 -12.01 -10.15
CA THR A 133 3.45 -11.04 -9.05
C THR A 133 2.30 -11.39 -8.13
N LEU A 134 1.11 -11.65 -8.68
CA LEU A 134 -0.06 -12.01 -7.87
C LEU A 134 0.15 -13.32 -7.12
N ARG A 135 0.79 -14.31 -7.76
CA ARG A 135 1.13 -15.59 -7.12
C ARG A 135 2.14 -15.41 -5.99
N ALA A 136 3.21 -14.63 -6.21
CA ALA A 136 4.18 -14.31 -5.17
C ALA A 136 3.52 -13.58 -4.00
N ALA A 137 2.62 -12.63 -4.28
CA ALA A 137 1.86 -11.93 -3.26
C ALA A 137 0.99 -12.89 -2.43
N ALA A 138 0.26 -13.80 -3.08
CA ALA A 138 -0.54 -14.85 -2.41
C ALA A 138 0.34 -15.72 -1.49
N GLU A 139 1.47 -16.22 -1.99
CA GLU A 139 2.43 -17.04 -1.23
C GLU A 139 3.01 -16.29 -0.01
N CYS A 140 3.10 -14.97 -0.07
CA CYS A 140 3.59 -14.12 1.02
C CYS A 140 2.49 -13.69 2.02
N GLY A 141 1.24 -14.13 1.82
CA GLY A 141 0.10 -13.83 2.67
C GLY A 141 -0.48 -12.42 2.46
N ILE A 142 -0.29 -11.85 1.27
CA ILE A 142 -0.96 -10.61 0.87
C ILE A 142 -2.43 -10.91 0.58
N ALA A 143 -3.30 -10.09 1.14
CA ALA A 143 -4.74 -10.20 0.97
C ALA A 143 -5.25 -9.42 -0.25
N ALA A 144 -4.64 -8.28 -0.59
CA ALA A 144 -4.97 -7.51 -1.78
C ALA A 144 -3.76 -6.78 -2.35
N VAL A 145 -3.72 -6.67 -3.68
CA VAL A 145 -2.79 -5.81 -4.40
C VAL A 145 -3.44 -4.46 -4.62
N VAL A 146 -2.81 -3.41 -4.11
CA VAL A 146 -3.38 -2.05 -4.07
C VAL A 146 -2.68 -1.17 -5.08
N LEU A 147 -3.44 -0.73 -6.07
CA LEU A 147 -3.07 0.33 -7.01
C LEU A 147 -3.71 1.64 -6.54
N TRP A 148 -4.03 2.53 -7.48
CA TRP A 148 -4.63 3.83 -7.20
C TRP A 148 -5.33 4.35 -8.45
N ARG A 149 -6.42 5.10 -8.28
CA ARG A 149 -7.03 5.86 -9.37
C ARG A 149 -6.44 7.27 -9.46
N VAL A 150 -6.08 7.85 -8.32
CA VAL A 150 -5.70 9.26 -8.19
C VAL A 150 -4.26 9.37 -7.71
N THR A 151 -3.47 10.26 -8.32
CA THR A 151 -2.14 10.63 -7.81
C THR A 151 -2.20 12.05 -7.28
N LEU A 152 -1.62 12.29 -6.10
CA LEU A 152 -1.31 13.63 -5.62
C LEU A 152 0.13 13.97 -6.02
N GLU A 153 0.27 14.83 -7.02
CA GLU A 153 1.56 15.16 -7.60
C GLU A 153 2.39 16.07 -6.68
N PRO A 154 3.72 16.16 -6.87
CA PRO A 154 4.62 16.95 -6.03
C PRO A 154 4.29 18.44 -5.88
N ASP A 155 3.60 19.04 -6.85
CA ASP A 155 3.12 20.43 -6.84
C ASP A 155 1.71 20.60 -6.24
N GLY A 156 1.10 19.50 -5.80
CA GLY A 156 -0.21 19.46 -5.15
C GLY A 156 -1.40 19.33 -6.10
N HIS A 157 -1.21 19.16 -7.41
CA HIS A 157 -2.34 18.86 -8.31
C HIS A 157 -2.71 17.37 -8.30
N LEU A 158 -3.95 17.07 -8.68
CA LEU A 158 -4.46 15.70 -8.76
C LEU A 158 -4.50 15.22 -10.20
N THR A 159 -3.88 14.07 -10.46
CA THR A 159 -4.02 13.35 -11.74
C THR A 159 -4.88 12.10 -11.54
N TYR A 160 -5.54 11.69 -12.62
CA TYR A 160 -6.51 10.59 -12.60
C TYR A 160 -6.15 9.60 -13.70
N ARG A 161 -6.06 8.31 -13.36
CA ARG A 161 -5.74 7.26 -14.33
C ARG A 161 -6.89 6.94 -15.26
N HIS A 162 -8.12 7.00 -14.75
CA HIS A 162 -9.33 6.71 -15.50
C HIS A 162 -10.56 7.35 -14.86
N GLY A 163 -11.69 7.26 -15.57
CA GLY A 163 -12.97 7.76 -15.10
C GLY A 163 -13.01 9.30 -14.98
N PRO A 164 -13.87 9.84 -14.10
CA PRO A 164 -14.05 11.28 -13.95
C PRO A 164 -12.75 12.02 -13.59
N ARG A 165 -12.60 13.29 -13.97
CA ARG A 165 -11.47 14.13 -13.52
C ARG A 165 -11.78 14.82 -12.18
N ARG A 166 -12.23 14.04 -11.21
CA ARG A 166 -12.59 14.50 -9.86
C ARG A 166 -12.50 13.37 -8.83
N LEU A 167 -12.32 13.75 -7.56
CA LEU A 167 -12.43 12.84 -6.42
C LEU A 167 -13.87 12.34 -6.27
N ILE A 168 -14.00 11.04 -6.02
CA ILE A 168 -15.25 10.33 -5.75
C ILE A 168 -15.07 9.41 -4.52
N PRO A 169 -16.16 9.07 -3.80
CA PRO A 169 -16.12 8.07 -2.75
C PRO A 169 -15.41 6.80 -3.23
N GLY A 170 -14.54 6.25 -2.40
CA GLY A 170 -13.79 5.03 -2.70
C GLY A 170 -12.43 5.24 -3.37
N ASP A 171 -12.08 6.46 -3.76
CA ASP A 171 -10.80 6.73 -4.41
C ASP A 171 -9.62 6.34 -3.53
N ILE A 172 -8.71 5.55 -4.11
CA ILE A 172 -7.38 5.32 -3.54
C ILE A 172 -6.44 6.35 -4.16
N ILE A 173 -5.84 7.17 -3.30
CA ILE A 173 -4.94 8.25 -3.67
C ILE A 173 -3.51 7.81 -3.34
N ALA A 174 -2.64 7.75 -4.35
CA ALA A 174 -1.20 7.56 -4.15
C ALA A 174 -0.48 8.89 -4.07
N VAL A 175 0.38 9.02 -3.08
CA VAL A 175 1.33 10.12 -2.93
C VAL A 175 2.73 9.52 -3.14
N PRO A 176 3.29 9.62 -4.35
CA PRO A 176 4.63 9.10 -4.62
C PRO A 176 5.66 9.92 -3.83
N SER A 177 6.76 9.26 -3.46
CA SER A 177 7.94 9.96 -2.99
C SER A 177 8.58 10.72 -4.17
N GLY A 178 8.93 12.00 -3.97
CA GLY A 178 9.64 12.80 -4.96
C GLY A 178 11.01 13.26 -4.47
N GLU A 179 11.95 13.48 -5.39
CA GLU A 179 13.18 14.23 -5.09
C GLU A 179 12.86 15.73 -5.02
N ALA A 180 13.12 16.34 -3.86
CA ALA A 180 12.95 17.79 -3.62
C ALA A 180 11.61 18.38 -4.16
N PRO A 181 10.45 17.87 -3.70
CA PRO A 181 9.16 18.35 -4.17
C PRO A 181 8.97 19.84 -3.81
N PRO A 182 8.32 20.63 -4.68
CA PRO A 182 8.13 22.07 -4.47
C PRO A 182 7.23 22.38 -3.26
N LEU A 183 6.40 21.42 -2.86
CA LEU A 183 5.62 21.44 -1.63
C LEU A 183 6.07 20.29 -0.74
N SER A 184 6.12 20.52 0.56
CA SER A 184 6.36 19.46 1.53
C SER A 184 5.20 18.47 1.62
N LEU A 185 5.46 17.27 2.15
CA LEU A 185 4.45 16.25 2.31
C LEU A 185 3.25 16.73 3.14
N ALA A 186 3.51 17.50 4.19
CA ALA A 186 2.46 18.12 5.01
C ALA A 186 1.62 19.13 4.20
N GLU A 187 2.24 19.99 3.38
CA GLU A 187 1.52 20.97 2.56
C GLU A 187 0.68 20.31 1.46
N ARG A 188 1.22 19.30 0.77
CA ARG A 188 0.48 18.54 -0.24
C ARG A 188 -0.74 17.86 0.38
N THR A 189 -0.53 17.22 1.54
CA THR A 189 -1.62 16.58 2.28
C THR A 189 -2.65 17.60 2.75
N ALA A 190 -2.24 18.74 3.32
CA ALA A 190 -3.17 19.78 3.76
C ALA A 190 -4.02 20.35 2.61
N ARG A 191 -3.41 20.55 1.43
CA ARG A 191 -4.15 20.95 0.22
C ARG A 191 -5.17 19.90 -0.19
N LEU A 192 -4.79 18.62 -0.20
CA LEU A 192 -5.71 17.53 -0.48
C LEU A 192 -6.88 17.53 0.51
N LEU A 193 -6.64 17.68 1.82
CA LEU A 193 -7.71 17.74 2.82
C LEU A 193 -8.70 18.87 2.54
N GLY A 194 -8.22 20.06 2.15
CA GLY A 194 -9.10 21.15 1.73
C GLY A 194 -9.94 20.82 0.48
N GLU A 195 -9.42 20.03 -0.46
CA GLU A 195 -10.19 19.54 -1.62
C GLU A 195 -11.22 18.47 -1.23
N LEU A 196 -10.93 17.64 -0.21
CA LEU A 196 -11.89 16.69 0.34
C LEU A 196 -13.06 17.42 1.01
N GLU A 197 -12.77 18.39 1.88
CA GLU A 197 -13.77 19.19 2.60
C GLU A 197 -14.73 19.88 1.63
N LYS A 198 -14.22 20.52 0.57
CA LYS A 198 -15.05 21.15 -0.49
C LYS A 198 -16.01 20.18 -1.19
N ARG A 199 -15.72 18.88 -1.14
CA ARG A 199 -16.49 17.82 -1.81
C ARG A 199 -17.33 17.00 -0.82
N GLY A 200 -17.30 17.32 0.47
CA GLY A 200 -17.95 16.52 1.50
C GLY A 200 -17.35 15.12 1.60
N LEU A 201 -16.05 14.98 1.30
CA LEU A 201 -15.30 13.74 1.44
C LEU A 201 -14.40 13.80 2.67
N GLU A 202 -14.10 12.64 3.24
CA GLU A 202 -13.16 12.49 4.35
C GLU A 202 -12.08 11.44 4.03
N ALA A 203 -11.01 11.42 4.83
CA ALA A 203 -10.03 10.34 4.74
C ALA A 203 -10.53 9.11 5.52
N GLY A 204 -10.55 7.95 4.87
CA GLY A 204 -10.89 6.66 5.46
C GLY A 204 -9.68 5.75 5.62
N ARG A 205 -9.81 4.73 6.47
CA ARG A 205 -8.82 3.65 6.61
C ARG A 205 -9.06 2.58 5.55
N LEU A 206 -8.08 2.37 4.66
CA LEU A 206 -8.21 1.48 3.51
C LEU A 206 -8.45 0.02 3.91
N GLU A 207 -7.77 -0.43 4.96
CA GLU A 207 -7.83 -1.80 5.47
C GLU A 207 -9.25 -2.20 5.89
N ASP A 208 -10.02 -1.25 6.44
CA ASP A 208 -11.39 -1.47 6.91
C ASP A 208 -12.39 -1.64 5.76
N HIS A 209 -12.02 -1.18 4.56
CA HIS A 209 -12.89 -1.20 3.38
C HIS A 209 -12.49 -2.31 2.41
N VAL A 210 -11.19 -2.50 2.17
CA VAL A 210 -10.69 -3.65 1.39
C VAL A 210 -11.00 -4.96 2.11
N GLY A 211 -10.97 -4.99 3.45
CA GLY A 211 -11.39 -6.16 4.23
C GLY A 211 -12.86 -6.56 4.07
N ARG A 212 -13.74 -5.63 3.68
CA ARG A 212 -15.16 -5.90 3.37
C ARG A 212 -15.32 -6.50 1.97
N VAL A 213 -14.47 -6.11 1.01
CA VAL A 213 -14.42 -6.65 -0.35
C VAL A 213 -13.83 -8.08 -0.39
N LEU A 214 -13.01 -8.43 0.60
CA LEU A 214 -12.36 -9.74 0.73
C LEU A 214 -13.18 -10.80 1.49
N ARG A 215 -14.42 -10.49 1.87
CA ARG A 215 -15.33 -11.41 2.57
C ARG A 215 -16.35 -12.02 1.63
#